data_AF-A0A2P8QVQ9-F1
#
_entry.id   AF-A0A2P8QVQ9-F1
#
_cell.length_a   1.000
_cell.length_b   1.000
_cell.length_c   1.000
_cell.angle_alpha   90.00
_cell.angle_beta   90.00
_cell.angle_gamma   90.00
#
_symmetry.space_group_name_H-M   'P 1'
#
loop_
_entity.id
_entity.type
_entity.pdbx_description
1 polymer ?
#
loop_
_entity_poly.entity_id
_entity_poly.type
_entity_poly.pdbx_seq_one_letter_code
_entity_poly.pdbx_strand_id
1 'polypeptide(L)' 'MQFPRGTTIEVIASSNWIDLPKEEQHILEKYNGRVGEVIEHEQDKTGNIKLGILFDIDLIWLKPEWVKIIRL' A
#
# COMPACT_ATOMS: atom_id res chain seq x y z
N MET A 1 -13.78 1.91 -3.16
CA MET A 1 -13.34 0.64 -3.76
C MET A 1 -13.05 -0.32 -2.60
N GLN A 2 -13.63 -1.51 -2.57
CA GLN A 2 -13.33 -2.47 -1.50
C GLN A 2 -12.09 -3.28 -1.92
N PHE A 3 -11.10 -3.39 -1.04
CA PHE A 3 -9.95 -4.28 -1.20
C PHE A 3 -10.21 -5.51 -0.32
N PRO A 4 -10.64 -6.64 -0.89
CA PRO A 4 -10.87 -7.86 -0.14
C PRO A 4 -9.60 -8.28 0.61
N ARG A 5 -9.78 -8.87 1.79
CA ARG A 5 -8.68 -9.57 2.45
C ARG A 5 -8.21 -10.73 1.58
N GLY A 6 -6.90 -10.95 1.50
CA GLY A 6 -6.30 -11.97 0.63
C GLY A 6 -5.96 -11.47 -0.77
N THR A 7 -6.41 -10.27 -1.14
CA THR A 7 -6.03 -9.65 -2.41
C THR A 7 -4.51 -9.46 -2.45
N THR A 8 -3.90 -10.02 -3.49
CA THR A 8 -2.47 -9.88 -3.76
C THR A 8 -2.23 -8.58 -4.52
N ILE A 9 -1.30 -7.78 -4.01
CA ILE A 9 -0.96 -6.47 -4.56
C ILE A 9 0.55 -6.32 -4.72
N GLU A 10 0.96 -5.37 -5.55
CA GLU A 10 2.36 -4.94 -5.68
C GLU A 10 2.46 -3.44 -5.41
N VAL A 11 3.48 -3.03 -4.64
CA VAL A 11 3.77 -1.60 -4.46
C VAL A 11 4.36 -1.07 -5.74
N ILE A 12 3.75 -0.01 -6.27
CA ILE A 12 4.23 0.64 -7.48
C ILE A 12 4.91 1.96 -7.11
N ALA A 13 6.10 2.19 -7.67
CA ALA A 13 6.74 3.51 -7.66
C ALA A 13 5.82 4.53 -8.33
N SER A 14 5.06 5.27 -7.53
CA SER A 14 4.28 6.39 -8.03
C SER A 14 5.22 7.56 -8.27
N SER A 15 5.15 8.19 -9.45
CA SER A 15 5.82 9.46 -9.72
C SER A 15 5.51 10.55 -8.69
N ASN A 16 4.43 10.37 -7.93
CA ASN A 16 3.92 11.29 -6.92
C ASN A 16 4.55 11.08 -5.53
N TRP A 17 5.52 10.15 -5.37
CA TRP A 17 6.26 9.99 -4.10
C TRP A 17 7.15 11.20 -3.78
N ILE A 18 7.59 11.94 -4.80
CA ILE A 18 8.47 13.12 -4.66
C ILE A 18 7.89 14.19 -3.71
N ASP A 19 6.56 14.28 -3.63
CA ASP A 19 5.86 15.24 -2.77
C ASP A 19 5.68 14.73 -1.33
N LEU A 20 6.06 13.48 -1.03
CA LEU A 20 5.99 12.91 0.32
C LEU A 20 7.22 13.30 1.16
N PRO A 21 7.10 13.30 2.50
CA PRO A 21 8.26 13.39 3.38
C PRO A 21 9.28 12.29 3.10
N LYS A 22 10.58 12.59 3.27
CA LYS A 22 11.69 11.63 3.01
C LYS A 22 11.55 10.30 3.75
N GLU A 23 10.98 10.32 4.95
CA GLU A 23 10.74 9.11 5.75
C GLU A 23 9.73 8.18 5.07
N GLU A 24 8.62 8.73 4.57
CA GLU A 24 7.61 7.96 3.83
C GLU A 24 8.14 7.47 2.49
N GLN A 25 8.93 8.30 1.78
CA GLN A 25 9.61 7.87 0.54
C GLN A 25 10.52 6.66 0.79
N HIS A 26 11.35 6.70 1.83
CA HIS A 26 12.27 5.60 2.14
C HIS A 26 11.54 4.29 2.45
N ILE A 27 10.42 4.38 3.17
CA ILE A 27 9.55 3.23 3.43
C ILE A 27 9.03 2.66 2.11
N LEU A 28 8.50 3.49 1.22
CA LEU A 28 7.95 3.07 -0.07
C LEU A 28 9.03 2.48 -1.00
N GLU A 29 10.23 3.05 -1.02
CA GLU A 29 11.38 2.53 -1.76
C GLU A 29 11.78 1.12 -1.30
N LYS A 30 11.74 0.84 0.02
CA LYS A 30 12.02 -0.50 0.57
C LYS A 30 11.07 -1.56 0.00
N TYR A 31 9.81 -1.20 -0.24
CA TYR A 31 8.77 -2.12 -0.70
C TYR A 31 8.45 -2.01 -2.19
N ASN A 32 9.09 -1.11 -2.94
CA ASN A 32 8.86 -0.92 -4.37
C ASN A 32 9.05 -2.23 -5.17
N GLY A 33 8.05 -2.62 -5.95
CA GLY A 33 8.05 -3.88 -6.71
C GLY A 33 7.89 -5.15 -5.84
N ARG A 34 7.71 -5.00 -4.53
CA ARG A 34 7.38 -6.15 -3.67
C ARG A 34 5.90 -6.47 -3.76
N VAL A 35 5.62 -7.77 -3.68
CA VAL A 35 4.27 -8.32 -3.64
C VAL A 35 3.88 -8.57 -2.18
N GLY A 36 2.70 -8.11 -1.81
CA GLY A 36 2.13 -8.28 -0.48
C GLY A 36 0.68 -8.70 -0.53
N GLU A 37 0.13 -9.05 0.64
CA GLU A 37 -1.28 -9.41 0.78
C GLU A 37 -2.01 -8.36 1.62
N VAL A 38 -3.19 -7.95 1.16
CA VAL A 38 -4.08 -7.10 1.96
C VAL A 38 -4.67 -7.93 3.10
N ILE A 39 -4.38 -7.53 4.34
CA ILE A 39 -4.94 -8.17 5.54
C ILE A 39 -6.04 -7.35 6.20
N GLU A 40 -5.99 -6.03 6.07
CA GLU A 40 -6.97 -5.09 6.60
C GLU A 40 -7.02 -3.79 5.78
N HIS A 41 -8.06 -2.98 5.99
CA HIS A 41 -8.14 -1.63 5.48
C HIS A 41 -8.84 -0.71 6.49
N GLU A 42 -8.41 0.55 6.54
CA GLU A 42 -8.99 1.60 7.37
C GLU A 42 -9.42 2.76 6.46
N GLN A 43 -10.58 3.35 6.73
CA GLN A 43 -11.06 4.53 6.03
C GLN A 43 -11.16 5.71 6.99
N ASP A 44 -10.54 6.83 6.64
CA ASP A 44 -10.62 8.05 7.43
C ASP A 44 -11.96 8.80 7.22
N LYS A 45 -12.20 9.82 8.05
CA LYS A 45 -13.44 10.64 8.01
C LYS A 45 -13.61 11.43 6.71
N THR A 46 -12.54 11.62 5.94
CA THR A 46 -12.55 12.32 4.64
C THR A 46 -12.73 11.35 3.47
N GLY A 47 -12.81 10.05 3.77
CA GLY A 47 -13.01 9.00 2.79
C GLY A 47 -11.73 8.41 2.21
N ASN A 48 -10.53 8.85 2.64
CA ASN A 48 -9.28 8.22 2.21
C ASN A 48 -9.19 6.83 2.82
N ILE A 49 -8.71 5.87 2.03
CA ILE A 49 -8.51 4.51 2.46
C ILE A 49 -7.01 4.29 2.66
N LYS A 50 -6.64 3.53 3.69
CA LYS A 50 -5.31 2.93 3.85
C LYS A 50 -5.48 1.42 3.94
N LEU A 51 -4.52 0.69 3.41
CA LEU A 51 -4.49 -0.76 3.36
C LEU A 51 -3.38 -1.24 4.28
N GLY A 52 -3.71 -2.11 5.23
CA GLY A 52 -2.74 -2.89 5.97
C GLY A 52 -2.28 -4.04 5.11
N ILE A 53 -1.02 -4.00 4.70
CA ILE A 53 -0.42 -4.96 3.78
C ILE A 53 0.72 -5.69 4.49
N LEU A 54 0.67 -7.01 4.44
CA LEU A 54 1.71 -7.86 4.98
C LEU A 54 2.74 -8.19 3.88
N PHE A 55 4.00 -7.80 4.11
CA PHE A 55 5.17 -8.17 3.32
C PHE A 55 6.10 -9.05 4.15
N ASP A 56 6.18 -10.35 3.87
CA ASP A 56 6.96 -11.34 4.62
C ASP A 56 6.58 -11.39 6.12
N ILE A 57 7.06 -10.42 6.91
CA ILE A 57 6.80 -10.24 8.34
C ILE A 57 6.43 -8.79 8.71
N ASP A 58 6.61 -7.84 7.79
CA ASP A 58 6.39 -6.41 8.03
C ASP A 58 4.96 -6.05 7.63
N LEU A 59 4.23 -5.38 8.54
CA LEU A 59 2.93 -4.77 8.25
C LEU A 59 3.12 -3.28 7.96
N ILE A 60 2.55 -2.82 6.84
CA ILE A 60 2.59 -1.42 6.43
C ILE A 60 1.23 -0.92 6.00
N TRP A 61 0.98 0.36 6.27
CA TRP A 61 -0.19 1.09 5.79
C TRP A 61 0.11 1.88 4.52
N LEU A 62 -0.48 1.47 3.40
CA LEU A 62 -0.34 2.17 2.11
C LEU A 62 -1.68 2.70 1.61
N LYS A 63 -1.65 3.80 0.86
CA LYS A 63 -2.86 4.25 0.16
C LYS A 63 -3.14 3.36 -1.07
N PRO A 64 -4.41 3.15 -1.43
CA PRO A 64 -4.82 2.40 -2.61
C PRO A 64 -4.10 2.76 -3.90
N GLU A 65 -3.86 4.04 -4.15
CA GLU A 65 -3.24 4.53 -5.39
C GLU A 65 -1.75 4.20 -5.50
N TRP A 66 -1.12 3.73 -4.42
CA TRP A 66 0.29 3.33 -4.40
C TRP A 66 0.49 1.84 -4.67
N VAL A 67 -0.60 1.11 -4.83
CA VAL A 67 -0.56 -0.34 -5.02
C VAL A 67 -1.33 -0.73 -6.26
N LYS A 68 -0.84 -1.76 -6.93
CA LYS A 68 -1.52 -2.38 -8.07
C LYS A 68 -2.07 -3.73 -7.63
N ILE A 69 -3.35 -3.97 -7.87
CA ILE A 69 -3.97 -5.28 -7.64
C ILE A 69 -3.42 -6.24 -8.71
N ILE A 70 -2.82 -7.34 -8.25
CA ILE A 70 -2.35 -8.43 -9.10
C ILE A 70 -3.41 -9.54 -9.15
N ARG A 71 -4.05 -9.84 -8.01
CA ARG A 71 -5.04 -10.90 -7.88
C ARG A 71 -6.04 -10.57 -6.77
N LEU A 72 -7.33 -10.82 -7.04
CA LEU A 72 -8.41 -10.74 -6.07
C LEU A 72 -8.59 -12.06 -5.31
#